data_AF-A0A7D5Z929-F1
#
_entry.id   AF-A0A7D5Z929-F1
#
_cell.length_a   1.000
_cell.length_b   1.000
_cell.length_c   1.000
_cell.angle_alpha   90.00
_cell.angle_beta   90.00
_cell.angle_gamma   90.00
#
_symmetry.space_group_name_H-M   'P 1'
#
loop_
_entity.id
_entity.type
_entity.pdbx_description
1 polymer ?
#
loop_
_entity_poly.entity_id
_entity_poly.type
_entity_poly.pdbx_seq_one_letter_code
_entity_poly.pdbx_strand_id
1 'polypeptide(L)'
;MNKKQLGFTLIEVLIALALGLLIIGGAFSYFLSTLKTSKDLLGQSKLQQEVRSTANLIQRDVRRAGYAPVGNPNEAVVRTIWLGKTDGSLADSNCFIYRYVDERGNLRNSGFLLHTDGKIYMKTTGNGNTCSASSTDWSAVTSASNVQYTEFKVGYQAGNRPSILLDIKGQLSSDTNVKLPLSIRVVMPNSPLKGDATNGA
;
A
#
# COMPACT_ATOMS: atom_id res chain seq x y z
N MET A 1 44.89 23.32 60.12
CA MET A 1 44.43 24.55 59.44
C MET A 1 42.98 24.33 58.99
N ASN A 2 42.00 24.91 59.70
CA ASN A 2 40.59 24.86 59.31
C ASN A 2 40.33 25.95 58.25
N LYS A 3 40.11 25.55 57.00
CA LYS A 3 39.64 26.46 55.96
C LYS A 3 38.19 26.84 56.30
N LYS A 4 37.94 28.13 56.54
CA LYS A 4 36.57 28.65 56.69
C LYS A 4 35.84 28.48 55.37
N GLN A 5 34.72 27.78 55.40
CA GLN A 5 33.83 27.60 54.25
C GLN A 5 33.11 28.93 54.00
N LEU A 6 33.44 29.60 52.90
CA LEU A 6 32.74 30.80 52.45
C LEU A 6 31.40 30.35 51.85
N GLY A 7 30.28 30.83 52.42
CA GLY A 7 28.94 30.53 51.91
C GLY A 7 28.64 31.27 50.60
N PHE A 8 27.60 30.84 49.88
CA PHE A 8 27.14 31.49 48.66
C PHE A 8 26.35 32.77 48.96
N THR A 9 26.51 33.76 48.10
CA THR A 9 25.67 34.96 48.12
C THR A 9 24.28 34.66 47.54
N LEU A 10 23.27 35.40 47.98
CA LEU A 10 21.90 35.25 47.46
C LEU A 10 21.85 35.43 45.93
N ILE A 11 22.65 36.36 45.41
CA ILE A 11 22.72 36.66 43.97
C ILE A 11 23.34 35.52 43.17
N GLU A 12 24.35 34.82 43.69
CA GLU A 12 24.93 33.63 43.03
C GLU A 12 23.91 32.49 42.92
N VAL A 13 23.10 32.28 43.95
CA VAL A 13 22.03 31.26 43.94
C VAL A 13 20.95 31.62 42.92
N LEU A 14 20.55 32.90 42.85
CA LEU A 14 19.55 33.37 41.87
C LEU A 14 20.06 33.23 40.43
N ILE A 15 21.32 33.57 40.16
CA ILE A 15 21.93 33.41 38.83
C ILE A 15 22.04 31.93 38.46
N ALA A 16 22.49 31.07 39.41
CA ALA A 16 22.60 29.63 39.17
C ALA A 16 21.25 28.98 38.86
N LEU A 17 20.18 29.37 39.58
CA LEU A 17 18.82 28.90 39.33
C LEU A 17 18.29 29.38 37.98
N ALA A 18 18.50 30.65 37.63
CA ALA A 18 18.08 31.20 36.35
C ALA A 18 18.75 30.48 35.16
N LEU A 19 20.06 30.24 35.24
CA LEU A 19 20.80 29.49 34.23
C LEU A 19 20.38 28.02 34.17
N GLY A 20 20.13 27.39 35.32
CA GLY A 20 19.64 26.01 35.39
C GLY A 20 18.28 25.83 34.70
N LEU A 21 17.34 26.75 34.96
CA LEU A 21 16.03 26.78 34.31
C LEU A 21 16.14 26.97 32.79
N LEU A 22 17.03 27.84 32.34
CA LEU A 22 17.25 28.09 30.91
C LEU A 22 17.74 26.82 30.21
N ILE A 23 18.75 26.13 30.77
CA ILE A 23 19.31 24.90 30.20
C ILE A 23 18.25 23.78 30.18
N ILE A 24 17.53 23.57 31.28
CA ILE A 24 16.49 22.54 31.36
C ILE A 24 15.36 22.84 30.36
N GLY A 25 14.94 24.11 30.24
CA GLY A 25 13.95 24.52 29.26
C GLY A 25 14.37 24.18 27.82
N GLY A 26 15.61 24.51 27.46
CA GLY A 26 16.17 24.16 26.15
C GLY A 26 16.26 22.64 25.91
N ALA A 27 16.75 21.89 26.88
CA ALA A 27 16.84 20.42 26.81
C ALA A 27 15.45 19.77 26.68
N PHE A 28 14.44 20.32 27.37
CA PHE A 28 13.07 19.82 27.31
C PHE A 28 12.44 20.05 25.93
N SER A 29 12.63 21.24 25.34
CA SER A 29 12.18 21.50 23.96
C SER A 29 12.84 20.57 22.95
N TYR A 30 14.15 20.30 23.10
CA TYR A 30 14.87 19.35 22.26
C TYR A 30 14.32 17.92 22.41
N PHE A 31 14.01 17.50 23.64
CA PHE A 31 13.43 16.20 23.91
C PHE A 31 12.06 16.04 23.25
N LEU A 32 11.18 17.04 23.35
CA LEU A 32 9.88 17.04 22.67
C LEU A 32 10.03 16.97 21.14
N SER A 33 11.00 17.70 20.58
CA SER A 33 11.31 17.64 19.16
C SER A 33 11.71 16.22 18.74
N THR A 34 12.60 15.59 19.51
CA THR A 34 13.06 14.21 19.27
C THR A 34 11.91 13.20 19.32
N LEU A 35 10.97 13.35 20.27
CA LEU A 35 9.78 12.50 20.36
C LEU A 35 8.87 12.64 19.14
N LYS A 36 8.64 13.88 18.69
CA LYS A 36 7.86 14.15 17.47
C LYS A 36 8.52 13.51 16.25
N THR A 37 9.82 13.74 16.05
CA THR A 37 10.58 13.13 14.95
C THR A 37 10.53 11.61 14.98
N SER A 38 10.65 10.99 16.16
CA SER A 38 10.56 9.53 16.30
C SER A 38 9.18 9.00 15.90
N LYS A 39 8.09 9.70 16.27
CA LYS A 39 6.73 9.34 15.86
C LYS A 39 6.55 9.45 14.35
N ASP A 40 7.07 10.51 13.73
CA ASP A 40 6.96 10.74 12.29
C ASP A 40 7.74 9.67 11.50
N LEU A 41 8.95 9.32 11.96
CA LEU A 41 9.74 8.22 11.39
C LEU A 41 9.02 6.87 11.49
N LEU A 42 8.39 6.56 12.63
CA LEU A 42 7.60 5.35 12.80
C LEU A 42 6.39 5.31 11.84
N GLY A 43 5.71 6.44 11.65
CA GLY A 43 4.63 6.57 10.69
C GLY A 43 5.11 6.26 9.27
N GLN A 44 6.19 6.89 8.83
CA GLN A 44 6.78 6.67 7.50
C GLN A 44 7.22 5.21 7.29
N SER A 45 7.85 4.59 8.30
CA SER A 45 8.26 3.19 8.22
C SER A 45 7.06 2.26 8.08
N LYS A 46 5.97 2.51 8.82
CA LYS A 46 4.71 1.74 8.71
C LYS A 46 4.09 1.89 7.33
N LEU A 47 4.04 3.11 6.79
CA LEU A 47 3.55 3.38 5.44
C LEU A 47 4.35 2.58 4.39
N GLN A 48 5.68 2.63 4.47
CA GLN A 48 6.53 1.88 3.54
C GLN A 48 6.34 0.37 3.67
N GLN A 49 6.25 -0.14 4.89
CA GLN A 49 6.04 -1.56 5.13
C GLN A 49 4.69 -2.03 4.58
N GLU A 50 3.61 -1.28 4.83
CA GLU A 50 2.27 -1.66 4.37
C GLU A 50 2.15 -1.62 2.85
N VAL A 51 2.60 -0.53 2.21
CA VAL A 51 2.55 -0.39 0.74
C VAL A 51 3.40 -1.47 0.07
N ARG A 52 4.59 -1.78 0.59
CA ARG A 52 5.43 -2.88 0.07
C ARG A 52 4.80 -4.24 0.31
N SER A 53 4.18 -4.47 1.47
CA SER A 53 3.48 -5.73 1.78
C SER A 53 2.32 -5.96 0.82
N THR A 54 1.49 -4.95 0.59
CA THR A 54 0.37 -4.99 -0.37
C THR A 54 0.88 -5.21 -1.79
N ALA A 55 1.93 -4.50 -2.20
CA ALA A 55 2.55 -4.70 -3.52
C ALA A 55 3.09 -6.13 -3.70
N ASN A 56 3.75 -6.69 -2.68
CA ASN A 56 4.22 -8.07 -2.70
C ASN A 56 3.07 -9.08 -2.77
N LEU A 57 1.98 -8.83 -2.05
CA LEU A 57 0.77 -9.64 -2.12
C LEU A 57 0.20 -9.65 -3.54
N ILE A 58 0.03 -8.47 -4.15
CA ILE A 58 -0.45 -8.33 -5.53
C ILE A 58 0.51 -9.02 -6.50
N GLN A 59 1.82 -8.79 -6.39
CA GLN A 59 2.82 -9.43 -7.25
C GLN A 59 2.76 -10.95 -7.21
N ARG A 60 2.63 -11.53 -6.02
CA ARG A 60 2.57 -12.98 -5.84
C ARG A 60 1.31 -13.56 -6.46
N ASP A 61 0.17 -12.90 -6.28
CA ASP A 61 -1.09 -13.43 -6.80
C ASP A 61 -1.23 -13.22 -8.31
N VAL A 62 -0.78 -12.08 -8.84
CA VAL A 62 -0.74 -11.80 -10.29
C VAL A 62 0.13 -12.80 -11.06
N ARG A 63 1.19 -13.34 -10.46
CA ARG A 63 2.01 -14.38 -11.11
C ARG A 63 1.24 -15.68 -11.39
N ARG A 64 0.11 -15.91 -10.72
CA ARG A 64 -0.79 -17.05 -10.97
C ARG A 64 -1.68 -16.81 -12.19
N ALA A 65 -1.79 -15.58 -12.68
CA ALA A 65 -2.59 -15.24 -13.85
C ALA A 65 -2.22 -16.12 -15.06
N GLY A 66 -3.24 -16.68 -15.70
CA GLY A 66 -3.09 -17.54 -16.87
C GLY A 66 -2.64 -18.96 -16.56
N TYR A 67 -2.46 -19.35 -15.29
CA TYR A 67 -2.08 -20.71 -14.95
C TYR A 67 -3.26 -21.69 -15.20
N ALA A 68 -3.00 -22.75 -15.97
CA ALA A 68 -3.87 -23.91 -16.08
C ALA A 68 -3.03 -25.20 -16.20
N PRO A 69 -3.41 -26.29 -15.53
CA PRO A 69 -2.75 -27.57 -15.72
C PRO A 69 -3.04 -28.10 -17.14
N VAL A 70 -2.04 -28.76 -17.73
CA VAL A 70 -2.13 -29.33 -19.08
C VAL A 70 -3.32 -30.29 -19.16
N GLY A 71 -4.17 -30.10 -20.18
CA GLY A 71 -5.37 -30.92 -20.38
C GLY A 71 -6.60 -30.48 -19.58
N ASN A 72 -6.54 -29.37 -18.83
CA ASN A 72 -7.73 -28.77 -18.24
C ASN A 72 -8.58 -28.09 -19.34
N PRO A 73 -9.91 -28.27 -19.33
CA PRO A 73 -10.79 -27.65 -20.35
C PRO A 73 -10.75 -26.12 -20.34
N ASN A 74 -10.27 -25.50 -19.26
CA ASN A 74 -10.20 -24.05 -19.10
C ASN A 74 -8.86 -23.42 -19.54
N GLU A 75 -7.93 -24.18 -20.14
CA GLU A 75 -6.61 -23.69 -20.56
C GLU A 75 -6.67 -22.50 -21.54
N ALA A 76 -7.68 -22.48 -22.42
CA ALA A 76 -7.92 -21.34 -23.30
C ALA A 76 -8.56 -20.13 -22.57
N VAL A 77 -9.33 -20.38 -21.51
CA VAL A 77 -10.16 -19.38 -20.82
C VAL A 77 -9.36 -18.57 -19.79
N VAL A 78 -8.29 -19.14 -19.22
CA VAL A 78 -7.44 -18.43 -18.25
C VAL A 78 -6.61 -17.30 -18.86
N ARG A 79 -6.54 -17.24 -20.20
CA ARG A 79 -5.70 -16.28 -20.91
C ARG A 79 -6.25 -14.86 -20.83
N THR A 80 -7.55 -14.65 -20.69
CA THR A 80 -8.11 -13.29 -20.69
C THR A 80 -7.87 -12.52 -19.38
N ILE A 81 -7.62 -11.22 -19.50
CA ILE A 81 -7.53 -10.26 -18.37
C ILE A 81 -8.55 -9.15 -18.61
N TRP A 82 -9.18 -8.68 -17.54
CA TRP A 82 -10.08 -7.53 -17.55
C TRP A 82 -9.43 -6.37 -16.82
N LEU A 83 -9.44 -5.20 -17.46
CA LEU A 83 -9.15 -3.93 -16.80
C LEU A 83 -10.45 -3.14 -16.75
N GLY A 84 -10.73 -2.57 -15.60
CA GLY A 84 -11.99 -1.88 -15.35
C GLY A 84 -11.84 -0.70 -14.41
N LYS A 85 -12.95 -0.01 -14.19
CA LYS A 85 -13.04 1.15 -13.31
C LYS A 85 -14.14 0.88 -12.30
N THR A 86 -13.87 1.14 -11.03
CA THR A 86 -14.92 1.05 -10.00
C THR A 86 -15.99 2.14 -10.14
N ASP A 87 -15.63 3.23 -10.82
CA ASP A 87 -16.52 4.33 -11.18
C ASP A 87 -16.13 4.85 -12.57
N GLY A 88 -17.11 5.00 -13.46
CA GLY A 88 -16.91 5.53 -14.81
C GLY A 88 -16.36 6.96 -14.84
N SER A 89 -16.45 7.70 -13.73
CA SER A 89 -15.86 9.04 -13.59
C SER A 89 -14.33 9.05 -13.50
N LEU A 90 -13.70 7.91 -13.19
CA LEU A 90 -12.25 7.81 -13.04
C LEU A 90 -11.55 7.95 -14.39
N ALA A 91 -10.45 8.70 -14.44
CA ALA A 91 -9.64 8.84 -15.66
C ALA A 91 -8.97 7.52 -16.05
N ASP A 92 -8.36 6.84 -15.07
CA ASP A 92 -7.57 5.62 -15.25
C ASP A 92 -8.30 4.38 -14.70
N SER A 93 -7.94 3.20 -15.20
CA SER A 93 -8.39 1.92 -14.63
C SER A 93 -7.79 1.71 -13.24
N ASN A 94 -8.65 1.44 -12.26
CA ASN A 94 -8.25 1.19 -10.87
C ASN A 94 -8.56 -0.23 -10.40
N CYS A 95 -8.93 -1.09 -11.34
CA CYS A 95 -9.27 -2.46 -11.08
C CYS A 95 -8.78 -3.35 -12.22
N PHE A 96 -8.36 -4.55 -11.86
CA PHE A 96 -8.10 -5.59 -12.83
C PHE A 96 -8.45 -6.96 -12.28
N ILE A 97 -8.83 -7.86 -13.18
CA ILE A 97 -9.23 -9.23 -12.88
C ILE A 97 -8.50 -10.14 -13.85
N TYR A 98 -8.00 -11.26 -13.34
CA TYR A 98 -7.37 -12.33 -14.09
C TYR A 98 -7.96 -13.67 -13.68
N ARG A 99 -7.70 -14.67 -14.51
CA ARG A 99 -8.13 -16.05 -14.27
C ARG A 99 -6.96 -16.98 -14.05
N TYR A 100 -7.20 -18.01 -13.26
CA TYR A 100 -6.30 -19.14 -13.10
C TYR A 100 -7.12 -20.38 -12.72
N VAL A 101 -6.54 -21.56 -12.93
CA VAL A 101 -7.10 -22.82 -12.44
C VAL A 101 -6.49 -23.14 -11.08
N ASP A 102 -7.33 -23.39 -10.08
CA ASP A 102 -6.87 -23.78 -8.76
C ASP A 102 -6.34 -25.23 -8.72
N GLU A 103 -5.76 -25.63 -7.59
CA GLU A 103 -5.23 -26.99 -7.38
C GLU A 103 -6.30 -28.09 -7.50
N ARG A 104 -7.59 -27.72 -7.43
CA ARG A 104 -8.73 -28.63 -7.59
C ARG A 104 -9.26 -28.65 -9.03
N GLY A 105 -8.60 -27.97 -9.96
CA GLY A 105 -8.98 -27.94 -11.37
C GLY A 105 -10.11 -26.96 -11.71
N ASN A 106 -10.55 -26.13 -10.75
CA ASN A 106 -11.64 -25.18 -10.97
C ASN A 106 -11.09 -23.84 -11.47
N LEU A 107 -11.83 -23.22 -12.40
CA LEU A 107 -11.56 -21.86 -12.84
C LEU A 107 -11.86 -20.88 -11.70
N ARG A 108 -10.91 -19.99 -11.43
CA ARG A 108 -11.02 -18.91 -10.45
C ARG A 108 -10.79 -17.57 -11.11
N ASN A 109 -11.64 -16.60 -10.77
CA ASN A 109 -11.38 -15.20 -11.04
C ASN A 109 -10.80 -14.59 -9.78
N SER A 110 -9.62 -13.98 -9.89
CA SER A 110 -9.07 -13.13 -8.83
C SER A 110 -8.64 -11.80 -9.43
N GLY A 111 -8.44 -10.81 -8.59
CA GLY A 111 -8.24 -9.44 -9.02
C GLY A 111 -8.10 -8.50 -7.86
N PHE A 112 -7.69 -7.28 -8.17
CA PHE A 112 -7.53 -6.22 -7.20
C PHE A 112 -8.23 -4.96 -7.67
N LEU A 113 -8.81 -4.24 -6.73
CA LEU A 113 -9.35 -2.91 -6.94
C LEU A 113 -9.05 -1.99 -5.76
N LEU A 114 -9.00 -0.70 -6.04
CA LEU A 114 -9.05 0.34 -5.02
C LEU A 114 -10.48 0.88 -4.91
N HIS A 115 -11.07 0.84 -3.72
CA HIS A 115 -12.38 1.43 -3.47
C HIS A 115 -12.25 2.86 -2.90
N THR A 116 -13.35 3.60 -2.90
CA THR A 116 -13.40 5.01 -2.44
C THR A 116 -13.14 5.18 -0.94
N ASP A 117 -13.17 4.08 -0.17
CA ASP A 117 -12.82 4.05 1.25
C ASP A 117 -11.30 3.97 1.51
N GLY A 118 -10.48 4.02 0.46
CA GLY A 118 -9.02 4.01 0.54
C GLY A 118 -8.42 2.64 0.84
N LYS A 119 -9.20 1.56 0.71
CA LYS A 119 -8.73 0.18 0.88
C LYS A 119 -8.54 -0.51 -0.46
N ILE A 120 -7.55 -1.41 -0.49
CA ILE A 120 -7.38 -2.39 -1.55
C ILE A 120 -8.25 -3.61 -1.22
N TYR A 121 -9.04 -4.01 -2.21
CA TYR A 121 -9.86 -5.21 -2.17
C TYR A 121 -9.26 -6.26 -3.10
N MET A 122 -9.39 -7.52 -2.70
CA MET A 122 -9.05 -8.69 -3.50
C MET A 122 -10.34 -9.46 -3.82
N LYS A 123 -10.49 -9.90 -5.06
CA LYS A 123 -11.57 -10.80 -5.46
C LYS A 123 -11.26 -12.21 -4.99
N THR A 124 -12.14 -12.76 -4.15
CA THR A 124 -11.99 -14.09 -3.55
C THR A 124 -13.05 -15.08 -4.01
N THR A 125 -14.24 -14.60 -4.42
CA THR A 125 -15.31 -15.44 -4.94
C THR A 125 -15.96 -14.86 -6.19
N GLY A 126 -16.82 -15.67 -6.81
CA GLY A 126 -17.63 -15.30 -7.97
C GLY A 126 -16.89 -15.31 -9.30
N ASN A 127 -17.66 -15.51 -10.37
CA ASN A 127 -17.15 -15.62 -11.74
C ASN A 127 -17.40 -14.34 -12.56
N GLY A 128 -17.93 -13.30 -11.92
CA GLY A 128 -18.12 -11.99 -12.53
C GLY A 128 -16.79 -11.29 -12.82
N ASN A 129 -16.80 -10.47 -13.86
CA ASN A 129 -15.64 -9.67 -14.29
C ASN A 129 -15.87 -8.17 -14.02
N THR A 130 -16.81 -7.84 -13.13
CA THR A 130 -17.17 -6.45 -12.82
C THR A 130 -16.32 -5.91 -11.69
N CYS A 131 -15.83 -4.70 -11.90
CA CYS A 131 -15.01 -3.98 -10.94
C CYS A 131 -15.87 -3.26 -9.88
N SER A 132 -16.65 -4.01 -9.08
CA SER A 132 -17.51 -3.43 -8.04
C SER A 132 -17.30 -4.03 -6.66
N ALA A 133 -16.90 -3.18 -5.72
CA ALA A 133 -16.78 -3.51 -4.30
C ALA A 133 -18.13 -3.72 -3.59
N SER A 134 -19.28 -3.47 -4.25
CA SER A 134 -20.61 -3.70 -3.66
C SER A 134 -21.04 -5.17 -3.68
N SER A 135 -20.27 -6.04 -4.33
CA SER A 135 -20.53 -7.47 -4.38
C SER A 135 -19.76 -8.21 -3.28
N THR A 136 -20.34 -9.30 -2.75
CA THR A 136 -19.70 -10.17 -1.75
C THR A 136 -18.48 -10.93 -2.27
N ASP A 137 -18.17 -10.75 -3.55
CA ASP A 137 -17.02 -11.33 -4.24
C ASP A 137 -15.68 -10.72 -3.82
N TRP A 138 -15.70 -9.52 -3.23
CA TRP A 138 -14.52 -8.75 -2.88
C TRP A 138 -14.34 -8.66 -1.37
N SER A 139 -13.13 -8.94 -0.91
CA SER A 139 -12.74 -8.81 0.49
C SER A 139 -11.60 -7.80 0.63
N ALA A 140 -11.70 -6.90 1.61
CA ALA A 140 -10.64 -5.95 1.90
C ALA A 140 -9.39 -6.68 2.41
N VAL A 141 -8.24 -6.42 1.79
CA VAL A 141 -6.92 -6.93 2.24
C VAL A 141 -6.15 -5.90 3.08
N THR A 142 -6.64 -4.67 3.11
CA THR A 142 -6.09 -3.54 3.90
C THR A 142 -7.18 -2.91 4.74
N SER A 143 -6.85 -2.27 5.86
CA SER A 143 -7.85 -1.76 6.83
C SER A 143 -8.08 -0.25 6.80
N ALA A 144 -7.31 0.53 6.02
CA ALA A 144 -7.39 2.01 5.94
C ALA A 144 -7.22 2.79 7.26
N SER A 145 -6.89 2.11 8.37
CA SER A 145 -6.82 2.73 9.70
C SER A 145 -5.57 3.61 9.87
N ASN A 146 -4.42 3.11 9.42
CA ASN A 146 -3.14 3.81 9.53
C ASN A 146 -2.64 4.32 8.18
N VAL A 147 -2.89 3.57 7.10
CA VAL A 147 -2.47 3.87 5.74
C VAL A 147 -3.67 3.79 4.82
N GLN A 148 -3.84 4.80 3.99
CA GLN A 148 -4.89 4.85 2.97
C GLN A 148 -4.26 4.90 1.59
N TYR A 149 -4.86 4.17 0.65
CA TYR A 149 -4.47 4.20 -0.75
C TYR A 149 -5.28 5.28 -1.45
N THR A 150 -4.60 6.23 -2.07
CA THR A 150 -5.21 7.36 -2.80
C THR A 150 -5.21 7.14 -4.29
N GLU A 151 -4.26 6.35 -4.78
CA GLU A 151 -4.12 6.05 -6.19
C GLU A 151 -3.77 4.59 -6.37
N PHE A 152 -4.45 3.97 -7.33
CA PHE A 152 -4.16 2.64 -7.82
C PHE A 152 -4.47 2.68 -9.31
N LYS A 153 -3.45 2.92 -10.14
CA LYS A 153 -3.60 2.90 -11.60
C LYS A 153 -3.10 1.58 -12.12
N VAL A 154 -3.89 1.00 -13.02
CA VAL A 154 -3.58 -0.27 -13.68
C VAL A 154 -3.35 0.00 -15.15
N GLY A 155 -2.15 -0.35 -15.62
CA GLY A 155 -1.83 -0.45 -17.03
C GLY A 155 -1.58 -1.90 -17.43
N TYR A 156 -1.96 -2.25 -18.65
CA TYR A 156 -1.58 -3.51 -19.27
C TYR A 156 -0.61 -3.26 -20.42
N GLN A 157 0.52 -3.94 -20.39
CA GLN A 157 1.51 -3.90 -21.47
C GLN A 157 1.50 -5.24 -22.20
N ALA A 158 0.95 -5.24 -23.41
CA ALA A 158 1.00 -6.37 -24.33
C ALA A 158 2.43 -6.57 -24.86
N GLY A 159 2.85 -7.82 -25.03
CA GLY A 159 4.14 -8.16 -25.62
C GLY A 159 4.47 -9.64 -25.49
N ASN A 160 5.68 -10.04 -25.87
CA ASN A 160 6.15 -11.44 -25.74
C ASN A 160 6.23 -11.90 -24.27
N ARG A 161 6.24 -10.96 -23.34
CA ARG A 161 6.14 -11.15 -21.89
C ARG A 161 5.09 -10.16 -21.37
N PRO A 162 3.80 -10.53 -21.37
CA PRO A 162 2.74 -9.62 -20.93
C PRO A 162 2.97 -9.23 -19.47
N SER A 163 2.70 -7.96 -19.15
CA SER A 163 2.91 -7.45 -17.80
C SER A 163 1.85 -6.44 -17.40
N ILE A 164 1.50 -6.44 -16.12
CA ILE A 164 0.68 -5.39 -15.51
C ILE A 164 1.62 -4.35 -14.89
N LEU A 165 1.35 -3.09 -15.18
CA LEU A 165 1.95 -1.92 -14.56
C LEU A 165 0.97 -1.44 -13.50
N LEU A 166 1.44 -1.30 -12.26
CA LEU A 166 0.64 -0.78 -11.16
C LEU A 166 1.34 0.43 -10.56
N ASP A 167 0.63 1.56 -10.54
CA ASP A 167 1.05 2.75 -9.81
C ASP A 167 0.18 2.87 -8.56
N ILE A 168 0.81 2.70 -7.41
CA ILE A 168 0.17 2.70 -6.10
C ILE A 168 0.64 3.94 -5.34
N LYS A 169 -0.27 4.74 -4.80
CA LYS A 169 0.07 5.82 -3.86
C LYS A 169 -0.62 5.60 -2.53
N GLY A 170 0.18 5.36 -1.50
CA GLY A 170 -0.28 5.33 -0.11
C GLY A 170 -0.03 6.66 0.59
N GLN A 171 -0.85 6.99 1.58
CA GLN A 171 -0.64 8.09 2.51
C GLN A 171 -0.95 7.65 3.94
N LEU A 172 -0.40 8.34 4.94
CA LEU A 172 -0.77 8.11 6.33
C LEU A 172 -2.16 8.71 6.62
N SER A 173 -2.99 7.98 7.35
CA SER A 173 -4.29 8.50 7.82
C SER A 173 -4.13 9.67 8.79
N SER A 174 -3.00 9.73 9.51
CA SER A 174 -2.70 10.81 10.46
C SER A 174 -2.01 12.03 9.83
N ASP A 175 -1.39 11.88 8.66
CA ASP A 175 -0.68 12.96 7.96
C ASP A 175 -0.76 12.76 6.44
N THR A 176 -1.61 13.56 5.79
CA THR A 176 -1.88 13.49 4.34
C THR A 176 -0.78 14.11 3.49
N ASN A 177 0.22 14.77 4.10
CA ASN A 177 1.37 15.30 3.38
C ASN A 177 2.38 14.20 3.05
N VAL A 178 2.43 13.14 3.86
CA VAL A 178 3.33 12.02 3.65
C VAL A 178 2.71 11.06 2.64
N LYS A 179 3.18 11.12 1.39
CA LYS A 179 2.75 10.27 0.29
C LYS A 179 3.89 9.38 -0.17
N LEU A 180 3.59 8.10 -0.41
CA LEU A 180 4.54 7.13 -0.94
C LEU A 180 4.03 6.60 -2.28
N PRO A 181 4.59 7.08 -3.40
CA PRO A 181 4.38 6.45 -4.70
C PRO A 181 5.20 5.17 -4.81
N LEU A 182 4.59 4.12 -5.33
CA LEU A 182 5.23 2.86 -5.66
C LEU A 182 4.71 2.38 -7.02
N SER A 183 5.61 2.34 -7.99
CA SER A 183 5.34 1.75 -9.30
C SER A 183 5.94 0.36 -9.37
N ILE A 184 5.14 -0.64 -9.72
CA ILE A 184 5.59 -2.01 -9.93
C ILE A 184 5.19 -2.51 -11.30
N ARG A 185 6.05 -3.32 -11.89
CA ARG A 185 5.77 -4.05 -13.12
C ARG A 185 5.80 -5.54 -12.82
N VAL A 186 4.70 -6.23 -13.08
CA VAL A 186 4.57 -7.67 -12.83
C VAL A 186 4.43 -8.39 -14.15
N VAL A 187 5.44 -9.20 -14.50
CA VAL A 187 5.37 -10.06 -15.68
C VAL A 187 4.52 -11.28 -15.34
N MET A 188 3.59 -11.59 -16.21
CA MET A 188 2.69 -12.73 -16.07
C MET A 188 3.12 -13.82 -17.06
N PRO A 189 3.73 -14.91 -16.59
CA PRO A 189 4.38 -15.89 -17.45
C PRO A 189 3.40 -16.70 -18.30
N ASN A 190 2.17 -16.90 -17.80
CA ASN A 190 1.18 -17.79 -18.42
C ASN A 190 -0.05 -17.04 -19.00
N SER A 191 -0.10 -15.71 -18.84
CA SER A 191 -1.22 -14.86 -19.28
C SER A 191 -1.07 -14.45 -20.77
N PRO A 192 -2.06 -13.78 -21.41
CA PRO A 192 -2.34 -13.93 -22.83
C PRO A 192 -1.28 -13.33 -23.76
N LEU A 193 -1.32 -13.85 -24.99
CA LEU A 193 -0.67 -13.27 -26.17
C LEU A 193 -1.39 -11.97 -26.61
N LYS A 194 -0.70 -11.19 -27.43
CA LYS A 194 -1.09 -9.86 -27.95
C LYS A 194 -2.57 -9.81 -28.40
N GLY A 195 -3.48 -9.28 -27.58
CA GLY A 195 -4.87 -8.98 -27.99
C GLY A 195 -5.98 -9.16 -26.93
N ASP A 196 -5.76 -9.92 -25.85
CA ASP A 196 -6.86 -10.39 -24.97
C ASP A 196 -7.07 -9.59 -23.67
N ALA A 197 -6.50 -8.39 -23.57
CA ALA A 197 -6.91 -7.45 -22.54
C ALA A 197 -8.24 -6.84 -22.96
N THR A 198 -9.32 -7.28 -22.33
CA THR A 198 -10.65 -6.74 -22.59
C THR A 198 -10.94 -5.66 -21.56
N ASN A 199 -11.37 -4.48 -22.04
CA ASN A 199 -11.90 -3.46 -21.15
C ASN A 199 -13.26 -3.98 -20.65
N GLY A 200 -13.29 -4.42 -19.40
CA GLY A 200 -14.49 -4.95 -18.74
C GLY A 200 -14.96 -3.95 -17.70
N ALA A 201 -16.23 -3.56 -17.80
CA ALA A 201 -16.89 -2.52 -16.99
C ALA A 201 -16.58 -2.61 -15.49
#